data_AF-A0A8S3KPJ1-F1
#
_entry.id   AF-A0A8S3KPJ1-F1
#
_cell.length_a   1.000
_cell.length_b   1.000
_cell.length_c   1.000
_cell.angle_alpha   90.00
_cell.angle_beta   90.00
_cell.angle_gamma   90.00
#
_symmetry.space_group_name_H-M   'P 1'
#
loop_
_entity.id
_entity.type
_entity.pdbx_description
1 polymer ?
#
loop_
_entity_poly.entity_id
_entity_poly.type
_entity_poly.pdbx_seq_one_letter_code
_entity_poly.pdbx_strand_id
1 'polypeptide(L)'
;ACGKFINNNAVTTAAGNTTKSPELLARYCDALLRKGSKAVEETDLEEKFNQIMVVFNYVEDKDVFQKFYGKLLAKRLVGQLSASDDYEESM
;
A
#
# COMPACT_ATOMS: atom_id res chain seq x y z
N ALA A 1 14.50 -10.12 12.41
CA ALA A 1 15.33 -9.40 11.42
C ALA A 1 14.48 -8.52 10.50
N CYS A 2 13.50 -9.08 9.79
CA CYS A 2 12.68 -8.34 8.81
C CYS A 2 11.88 -7.16 9.39
N GLY A 3 11.18 -7.34 10.53
CA GLY A 3 10.45 -6.24 11.18
C GLY A 3 11.35 -5.03 11.49
N LYS A 4 12.53 -5.27 12.08
CA LYS A 4 13.49 -4.20 12.38
C LYS A 4 13.91 -3.43 11.12
N PHE A 5 14.16 -4.13 10.02
CA PHE A 5 14.55 -3.48 8.76
C PHE A 5 13.38 -2.76 8.07
N ILE A 6 12.18 -3.33 8.11
CA ILE A 6 10.99 -2.71 7.49
C ILE A 6 10.66 -1.38 8.19
N ASN A 7 10.73 -1.33 9.51
CA ASN A 7 10.43 -0.10 10.26
C ASN A 7 11.65 0.84 10.38
N ASN A 8 12.87 0.30 10.28
CA ASN A 8 14.11 1.08 10.37
C ASN A 8 15.11 0.68 9.26
N ASN A 9 15.22 1.52 8.25
CA ASN A 9 16.14 1.37 7.13
C ASN A 9 16.61 2.75 6.64
N ALA A 10 17.42 2.75 5.58
CA ALA A 10 17.93 3.97 4.97
C ALA A 10 16.82 4.95 4.54
N VAL A 11 15.64 4.45 4.12
CA VAL A 11 14.51 5.28 3.68
C VAL A 11 13.84 5.97 4.87
N THR A 12 13.54 5.25 5.95
CA THR A 12 12.96 5.85 7.16
C THR A 12 13.94 6.78 7.87
N THR A 13 15.24 6.44 7.83
CA THR A 13 16.32 7.30 8.35
C THR A 13 16.44 8.60 7.54
N ALA A 14 16.44 8.54 6.20
CA ALA A 14 16.49 9.73 5.36
C ALA A 14 15.24 10.61 5.50
N ALA A 15 14.08 10.02 5.76
CA ALA A 15 12.84 10.73 6.04
C ALA A 15 12.76 11.30 7.48
N GLY A 16 13.66 10.88 8.37
CA GLY A 16 13.66 11.26 9.78
C GLY A 16 12.49 10.69 10.60
N ASN A 17 11.76 9.70 10.07
CA ASN A 17 10.64 9.05 10.78
C ASN A 17 10.37 7.62 10.27
N THR A 18 9.81 6.78 11.15
CA THR A 18 9.42 5.38 10.84
C THR A 18 8.13 5.29 10.03
N THR A 19 7.33 6.36 9.99
CA THR A 19 6.04 6.44 9.29
C THR A 19 6.16 6.35 7.77
N LYS A 20 7.38 6.43 7.23
CA LYS A 20 7.60 6.38 5.79
C LYS A 20 7.33 5.01 5.18
N SER A 21 7.63 3.93 5.91
CA SER A 21 7.38 2.56 5.45
C SER A 21 5.87 2.28 5.25
N PRO A 22 4.98 2.53 6.24
CA PRO A 22 3.54 2.38 6.03
C PRO A 22 2.98 3.33 4.96
N GLU A 23 3.48 4.58 4.87
CA GLU A 23 3.06 5.50 3.80
C GLU A 23 3.37 4.94 2.41
N LEU A 24 4.59 4.43 2.20
CA LEU A 24 5.02 3.88 0.93
C LEU A 24 4.22 2.62 0.56
N LEU A 25 3.93 1.76 1.54
CA LEU A 25 3.10 0.59 1.31
C LEU A 25 1.69 0.99 0.87
N ALA A 26 1.07 1.98 1.52
CA ALA A 26 -0.25 2.49 1.13
C ALA A 26 -0.25 3.12 -0.27
N ARG A 27 0.81 3.85 -0.63
CA ARG A 27 0.99 4.42 -1.98
C ARG A 27 1.17 3.34 -3.05
N TYR A 28 1.86 2.25 -2.73
CA TYR A 28 2.01 1.13 -3.64
C TYR A 28 0.65 0.47 -3.92
N CYS A 29 -0.17 0.26 -2.89
CA CYS A 29 -1.55 -0.23 -3.06
C CYS A 29 -2.38 0.70 -3.94
N ASP A 30 -2.33 2.02 -3.69
CA ASP A 30 -3.02 3.02 -4.52
C ASP A 30 -2.56 3.00 -5.99
N ALA A 31 -1.27 2.75 -6.24
CA ALA A 31 -0.75 2.66 -7.60
C ALA A 31 -1.27 1.42 -8.34
N LEU A 32 -1.42 0.28 -7.65
CA LEU A 32 -1.97 -0.94 -8.23
C LEU A 32 -3.47 -0.79 -8.56
N LEU A 33 -4.23 -0.18 -7.64
CA LEU A 33 -5.69 -0.05 -7.71
C LEU A 33 -6.20 1.09 -8.61
N ARG A 34 -5.31 1.89 -9.23
CA ARG A 34 -5.71 3.02 -10.10
C ARG A 34 -5.94 2.61 -11.55
N LYS A 35 -6.99 3.13 -12.20
CA LYS A 35 -7.23 2.99 -13.65
C LYS A 35 -5.98 3.39 -14.44
N GLY A 36 -5.55 2.50 -15.33
CA GLY A 36 -4.37 2.73 -16.18
C GLY A 36 -3.06 2.20 -15.60
N SER A 37 -3.08 1.45 -14.49
CA SER A 37 -2.01 0.52 -14.12
C SER A 37 -1.90 -0.59 -15.18
N LYS A 38 -1.38 -0.25 -16.37
CA LYS A 38 -1.22 -1.13 -17.55
C LYS A 38 -0.28 -2.34 -17.34
N ALA A 39 0.14 -2.61 -16.11
CA ALA A 39 1.31 -3.42 -15.82
C ALA A 39 1.02 -4.74 -15.08
N VAL A 40 -0.24 -5.03 -14.72
CA VAL A 40 -0.56 -6.17 -13.86
C VAL A 40 -1.75 -6.91 -14.44
N GLU A 41 -1.54 -8.13 -14.92
CA GLU A 41 -2.64 -9.05 -15.21
C GLU A 41 -3.39 -9.38 -13.90
N GLU A 42 -4.67 -9.69 -13.99
CA GLU A 42 -5.54 -9.96 -12.82
C GLU A 42 -4.92 -10.97 -11.84
N THR A 43 -4.32 -12.04 -12.36
CA THR A 43 -3.60 -13.07 -11.59
C THR A 43 -2.36 -12.54 -10.87
N ASP A 44 -1.64 -11.58 -11.46
CA ASP A 44 -0.47 -10.96 -10.79
C ASP A 44 -0.90 -9.98 -9.70
N LEU A 45 -2.12 -9.42 -9.79
CA LEU A 45 -2.64 -8.46 -8.83
C LEU A 45 -2.95 -9.11 -7.48
N GLU A 46 -3.64 -10.25 -7.48
CA GLU A 46 -3.92 -11.02 -6.24
C GLU A 46 -2.62 -11.48 -5.56
N GLU A 47 -1.62 -11.91 -6.34
CA GLU A 47 -0.30 -12.22 -5.80
C GLU A 47 0.37 -10.99 -5.17
N LYS A 48 0.27 -9.81 -5.79
CA LYS A 48 0.78 -8.57 -5.18
C LYS A 48 0.06 -8.25 -3.87
N PHE A 49 -1.25 -8.43 -3.78
CA PHE A 49 -2.00 -8.21 -2.53
C PHE A 49 -1.51 -9.14 -1.42
N ASN A 50 -1.30 -10.41 -1.73
CA ASN A 50 -0.70 -11.36 -0.79
C ASN A 50 0.69 -10.91 -0.33
N GLN A 51 1.54 -10.43 -1.24
CA GLN A 51 2.87 -9.90 -0.88
C GLN A 51 2.78 -8.63 -0.03
N ILE A 52 1.84 -7.74 -0.32
CA ILE A 52 1.58 -6.55 0.50
C ILE A 52 1.21 -6.97 1.92
N MET A 53 0.34 -7.97 2.08
CA MET A 53 -0.06 -8.48 3.39
C MET A 53 1.11 -9.06 4.18
N VAL A 54 2.07 -9.71 3.51
CA VAL A 54 3.31 -10.17 4.14
C VAL A 54 4.12 -8.99 4.68
N VAL A 55 4.30 -7.92 3.90
CA VAL A 55 5.03 -6.72 4.36
C VAL A 55 4.26 -6.01 5.48
N PHE A 56 2.94 -5.89 5.36
CA PHE A 56 2.06 -5.27 6.34
C PHE A 56 2.14 -5.96 7.71
N ASN A 57 2.33 -7.28 7.76
CA ASN A 57 2.51 -8.01 9.03
C ASN A 57 3.76 -7.58 9.81
N TYR A 58 4.75 -6.98 9.15
CA TYR A 58 5.97 -6.48 9.78
C TYR A 58 5.94 -4.98 10.07
N VAL A 59 4.90 -4.26 9.63
CA VAL A 59 4.72 -2.83 9.92
C VAL A 59 4.27 -2.64 11.36
N GLU A 60 4.97 -1.79 12.10
CA GLU A 60 4.62 -1.42 13.48
C GLU A 60 3.47 -0.41 13.52
N ASP A 61 3.58 0.67 12.75
CA ASP A 61 2.61 1.78 12.71
C ASP A 61 1.45 1.49 11.73
N LYS A 62 0.61 0.49 12.07
CA LYS A 62 -0.52 0.06 11.20
C LYS A 62 -1.63 1.11 11.06
N ASP A 63 -1.84 1.92 12.09
CA ASP A 63 -2.79 3.04 12.09
C ASP A 63 -2.38 4.13 11.08
N VAL A 64 -1.08 4.37 10.94
CA VAL A 64 -0.52 5.27 9.92
C VAL A 64 -0.81 4.74 8.52
N PHE A 65 -0.59 3.44 8.26
CA PHE A 65 -0.97 2.81 6.99
C PHE A 65 -2.45 3.01 6.71
N GLN A 66 -3.33 2.68 7.67
CA GLN A 66 -4.78 2.79 7.51
C GLN A 66 -5.21 4.23 7.20
N LYS A 67 -4.62 5.22 7.86
CA LYS A 67 -4.89 6.64 7.60
C LYS A 67 -4.49 7.06 6.18
N PHE A 68 -3.32 6.66 5.71
CA PHE A 68 -2.88 6.97 4.34
C PHE A 68 -3.70 6.22 3.30
N TYR A 69 -3.93 4.92 3.50
CA TYR A 69 -4.72 4.09 2.61
C TYR A 69 -6.15 4.61 2.50
N GLY A 70 -6.82 4.89 3.61
CA GLY A 70 -8.19 5.45 3.63
C GLY A 70 -8.29 6.79 2.91
N LYS A 71 -7.29 7.67 3.08
CA LYS A 71 -7.23 8.95 2.33
C LYS A 71 -7.09 8.73 0.82
N LEU A 72 -6.28 7.76 0.41
CA LEU A 72 -6.06 7.45 -1.01
C LEU A 72 -7.27 6.76 -1.63
N LEU A 73 -7.88 5.81 -0.91
CA LEU A 73 -9.15 5.17 -1.28
C LEU A 73 -10.24 6.21 -1.49
N ALA A 74 -10.46 7.11 -0.53
CA ALA A 74 -11.44 8.19 -0.68
C ALA A 74 -11.20 9.04 -1.94
N LYS A 75 -9.94 9.34 -2.25
CA LYS A 75 -9.59 10.06 -3.48
C LYS A 75 -9.89 9.25 -4.74
N ARG A 76 -9.67 7.93 -4.74
CA ARG A 76 -10.01 7.06 -5.87
C ARG A 76 -11.51 6.96 -6.09
N LEU A 77 -12.28 6.74 -5.02
CA LEU A 77 -13.74 6.64 -5.07
C LEU A 77 -14.37 7.94 -5.57
N VAL A 78 -13.99 9.09 -5.00
CA VAL A 78 -14.52 10.40 -5.42
C VAL A 78 -14.16 10.72 -6.87
N GLY A 79 -12.96 10.32 -7.31
CA GLY A 79 -12.49 10.58 -8.67
C GLY A 79 -12.85 9.50 -9.70
N GLN A 80 -13.57 8.44 -9.32
CA GLN A 80 -13.81 7.25 -10.14
C GLN A 80 -12.51 6.69 -10.79
N LEU A 81 -11.42 6.74 -10.03
CA LEU A 81 -10.08 6.36 -10.48
C LEU A 81 -9.75 4.89 -10.18
N SER A 82 -10.67 4.11 -9.62
CA SER A 82 -10.46 2.71 -9.25
C SER A 82 -10.45 1.79 -10.48
N ALA A 83 -9.47 0.89 -10.56
CA ALA A 83 -9.32 -0.04 -11.67
C ALA A 83 -10.48 -1.06 -11.74
N SER A 84 -10.91 -1.56 -10.57
CA SER A 84 -12.07 -2.44 -10.40
C SER A 84 -12.64 -2.25 -8.99
N ASP A 85 -13.96 -2.29 -8.85
CA ASP A 85 -14.62 -2.22 -7.55
C ASP A 85 -14.42 -3.52 -6.76
N ASP A 86 -14.39 -4.68 -7.44
CA ASP A 86 -14.16 -5.99 -6.82
C ASP A 86 -12.78 -6.07 -6.14
N TYR A 87 -11.77 -5.42 -6.72
CA TYR A 87 -10.43 -5.35 -6.13
C TYR A 87 -10.34 -4.37 -4.96
N GLU A 88 -11.17 -3.33 -4.93
CA GLU A 88 -11.24 -2.42 -3.79
C GLU A 88 -11.94 -3.11 -2.60
N GLU A 89 -12.85 -4.05 -2.84
CA GLU A 89 -13.47 -4.88 -1.79
C GLU A 89 -12.53 -5.99 -1.28
N SER A 90 -11.65 -6.51 -2.15
CA SER A 90 -10.75 -7.61 -1.83
C SER A 90 -9.48 -7.20 -1.04
N MET A 91 -9.18 -5.90 -0.97
CA MET A 91 -7.96 -5.34 -0.36
C MET A 91 -8.23 -4.66 0.99
#